data_AF-A0A7W9NLP9-F1
#
_entry.id   AF-A0A7W9NLP9-F1
#
_cell.length_a   1.000
_cell.length_b   1.000
_cell.length_c   1.000
_cell.angle_alpha   90.00
_cell.angle_beta   90.00
_cell.angle_gamma   90.00
#
_symmetry.space_group_name_H-M   'P 1'
#
loop_
_entity.id
_entity.type
_entity.pdbx_description
1 polymer ?
#
loop_
_entity_poly.entity_id
_entity_poly.type
_entity_poly.pdbx_seq_one_letter_code
_entity_poly.pdbx_strand_id
1 'polypeptide(L)'
;MELPEEVTDVFERTLSCEMTTLSRTGPVTWPMVAMWKPEDSEFVLVTGVALPRKLHNLHRDNRIGLLFSDFTGSGLVNPPQVLVQGRATVPDELLTIEGLEDFWDFIFRRRPSFADEYALDTEQQQQLHPGLVWRIRVTVTPERVWAFRRDGAGTQNLERVA
;
A
#
# COMPACT_ATOMS: atom_id res chain seq x y z
N MET A 1 15.01 -0.41 8.95
CA MET A 1 15.06 -1.89 8.99
C MET A 1 16.01 -2.35 7.90
N GLU A 2 16.92 -3.30 8.16
CA GLU A 2 17.81 -3.84 7.11
C GLU A 2 17.09 -4.98 6.38
N LEU A 3 17.03 -4.91 5.05
CA LEU A 3 16.29 -5.85 4.20
C LEU A 3 17.19 -6.34 3.06
N PRO A 4 17.03 -7.60 2.60
CA PRO A 4 17.69 -8.06 1.39
C PRO A 4 17.34 -7.19 0.17
N GLU A 5 18.31 -6.98 -0.73
CA GLU A 5 18.13 -6.16 -1.94
C GLU A 5 16.90 -6.56 -2.75
N GLU A 6 16.69 -7.87 -2.96
CA GLU A 6 15.53 -8.41 -3.69
C GLU A 6 14.17 -8.03 -3.06
N VAL A 7 14.13 -7.83 -1.74
CA VAL A 7 12.91 -7.44 -1.01
C VAL A 7 12.68 -5.95 -1.15
N THR A 8 13.74 -5.16 -1.05
CA THR A 8 13.68 -3.71 -1.28
C THR A 8 13.26 -3.41 -2.73
N ASP A 9 13.79 -4.16 -3.71
CA ASP A 9 13.40 -4.09 -5.12
C ASP A 9 11.88 -4.35 -5.30
N VAL A 10 11.31 -5.33 -4.58
CA VAL A 10 9.86 -5.59 -4.59
C VAL A 10 9.08 -4.38 -4.10
N PHE A 11 9.49 -3.78 -2.98
CA PHE A 11 8.82 -2.62 -2.40
C PHE A 11 8.93 -1.37 -3.29
N GLU A 12 10.06 -1.18 -3.96
CA GLU A 12 10.29 -0.03 -4.82
C GLU A 12 9.60 -0.16 -6.18
N ARG A 13 9.49 -1.36 -6.74
CA ARG A 13 9.03 -1.54 -8.13
C ARG A 13 7.61 -2.03 -8.26
N THR A 14 7.03 -2.64 -7.23
CA THR A 14 5.65 -3.12 -7.26
C THR A 14 4.69 -1.99 -6.89
N LEU A 15 3.71 -1.70 -7.75
CA LEU A 15 2.77 -0.60 -7.52
C LEU A 15 1.68 -0.96 -6.48
N SER A 16 1.23 -2.20 -6.48
CA SER A 16 0.08 -2.65 -5.69
C SER A 16 0.43 -3.81 -4.76
N CYS A 17 -0.33 -3.91 -3.67
CA CYS A 17 -0.29 -5.02 -2.73
C CYS A 17 -1.71 -5.43 -2.33
N GLU A 18 -1.84 -6.61 -1.75
CA GLU A 18 -3.03 -7.03 -1.03
C GLU A 18 -2.90 -6.62 0.45
N MET A 19 -3.65 -5.60 0.85
CA MET A 19 -3.72 -5.13 2.24
C MET A 19 -4.76 -5.91 3.02
N THR A 20 -4.36 -6.51 4.14
CA THR A 20 -5.23 -7.27 5.04
C THR A 20 -5.37 -6.54 6.39
N THR A 21 -6.61 -6.34 6.84
CA THR A 21 -6.92 -5.85 8.20
C THR A 21 -7.80 -6.86 8.93
N LEU A 22 -7.97 -6.69 10.24
CA LEU A 22 -8.81 -7.57 11.04
C LEU A 22 -10.20 -6.97 11.22
N SER A 23 -11.23 -7.65 10.71
CA SER A 23 -12.65 -7.38 11.01
C SER A 23 -13.09 -8.06 12.31
N ARG A 24 -14.35 -7.85 12.75
CA ARG A 24 -14.90 -8.56 13.93
C ARG A 24 -14.97 -10.08 13.73
N THR A 25 -15.07 -10.53 12.48
CA THR A 25 -15.28 -11.94 12.13
C THR A 25 -14.04 -12.59 11.53
N GLY A 26 -12.93 -11.87 11.44
CA GLY A 26 -11.68 -12.37 10.84
C GLY A 26 -11.03 -11.40 9.85
N PRO A 27 -9.93 -11.81 9.20
CA PRO A 27 -9.21 -10.98 8.26
C PRO A 27 -10.04 -10.59 7.03
N VAL A 28 -9.83 -9.38 6.51
CA VAL A 28 -10.41 -8.90 5.26
C VAL A 28 -9.32 -8.24 4.44
N THR A 29 -9.27 -8.56 3.15
CA THR A 29 -8.19 -8.15 2.24
C THR A 29 -8.73 -7.26 1.12
N TRP A 30 -7.96 -6.23 0.75
CA TRP A 30 -8.25 -5.33 -0.37
C TRP A 30 -6.99 -5.08 -1.20
N PRO A 31 -7.12 -4.93 -2.53
CA PRO A 31 -6.03 -4.39 -3.33
C PRO A 31 -5.81 -2.92 -2.97
N MET A 32 -4.54 -2.54 -2.80
CA MET A 32 -4.12 -1.17 -2.47
C MET A 32 -2.87 -0.80 -3.26
N VAL A 33 -2.75 0.45 -3.64
CA VAL A 33 -1.45 1.02 -3.98
C VAL A 33 -0.64 1.17 -2.69
N ALA A 34 0.63 0.78 -2.73
CA ALA A 34 1.55 0.99 -1.62
C ALA A 34 2.78 1.78 -2.09
N MET A 35 2.99 2.94 -1.48
CA MET A 35 4.20 3.73 -1.65
C MET A 35 5.19 3.39 -0.55
N TRP A 36 6.34 2.81 -0.91
CA TRP A 36 7.44 2.58 0.02
C TRP A 36 8.23 3.88 0.25
N LYS A 37 8.48 4.22 1.51
CA LYS A 37 9.32 5.33 1.96
C LYS A 37 10.57 4.77 2.66
N PRO A 38 11.68 4.54 1.94
CA PRO A 38 12.86 3.87 2.50
C PRO A 38 13.51 4.67 3.64
N GLU A 39 13.45 6.00 3.60
CA GLU A 39 14.03 6.90 4.60
C GLU A 39 13.38 6.73 5.99
N ASP A 40 12.09 6.42 6.02
CA ASP A 40 11.33 6.19 7.25
C ASP A 40 11.17 4.70 7.56
N SER A 41 11.51 3.82 6.61
CA SER A 41 11.18 2.39 6.64
C SER A 41 9.67 2.13 6.78
N GLU A 42 8.83 2.88 6.06
CA GLU A 42 7.37 2.79 6.16
C GLU A 42 6.68 2.70 4.80
N PHE A 43 5.45 2.18 4.80
CA PHE A 43 4.57 2.26 3.64
C PHE A 43 3.51 3.34 3.84
N VAL A 44 3.16 4.03 2.77
CA VAL A 44 2.02 4.94 2.71
C VAL A 44 0.97 4.34 1.79
N LEU A 45 -0.24 4.19 2.33
CA LEU A 45 -1.44 3.84 1.59
C LEU A 45 -2.40 5.04 1.64
N VAL A 46 -3.25 5.14 0.63
CA VAL A 46 -4.31 6.16 0.59
C VAL A 46 -5.64 5.48 0.34
N THR A 47 -6.67 5.87 1.11
CA THR A 47 -8.03 5.37 0.92
C THR A 47 -9.05 6.49 0.84
N GLY A 48 -10.05 6.34 -0.02
CA GLY A 48 -11.21 7.21 -0.04
C GLY A 48 -12.14 6.96 1.15
N VAL A 49 -12.81 8.02 1.61
CA VAL A 49 -13.72 7.95 2.77
C VAL A 49 -15.05 7.26 2.44
N ALA A 50 -15.43 7.16 1.16
CA ALA A 50 -16.62 6.43 0.73
C ALA A 50 -16.53 4.91 0.97
N LEU A 51 -15.34 4.36 1.23
CA LEU A 51 -15.11 2.95 1.52
C LEU A 51 -14.49 2.75 2.92
N PRO A 52 -15.19 3.14 3.99
CA PRO A 52 -14.57 3.34 5.30
C PRO A 52 -14.33 2.05 6.06
N ARG A 53 -14.77 0.89 5.55
CA ARG A 53 -14.71 -0.40 6.27
C ARG A 53 -13.28 -0.76 6.72
N LYS A 54 -12.28 -0.47 5.89
CA LYS A 54 -10.88 -0.69 6.25
C LYS A 54 -10.40 0.25 7.37
N LEU A 55 -10.85 1.50 7.36
CA LEU A 55 -10.56 2.47 8.43
C LEU A 55 -11.19 2.04 9.76
N HIS A 56 -12.46 1.62 9.74
CA HIS A 56 -13.14 1.11 10.94
C HIS A 56 -12.43 -0.12 11.54
N ASN A 57 -11.86 -0.98 10.69
CA ASN A 57 -11.05 -2.09 11.16
C ASN A 57 -9.76 -1.60 11.81
N LEU A 58 -9.04 -0.69 11.16
CA LEU A 58 -7.76 -0.15 11.66
C LEU A 58 -7.90 0.66 12.96
N HIS A 59 -8.99 1.42 13.13
CA HIS A 59 -9.26 2.12 14.39
C HIS A 59 -9.54 1.17 15.55
N ARG A 60 -10.15 -0.01 15.29
CA ARG A 60 -10.36 -1.02 16.32
C ARG A 60 -9.08 -1.80 16.61
N ASP A 61 -8.37 -2.20 15.57
CA ASP A 61 -7.19 -3.05 15.64
C ASP A 61 -6.21 -2.63 14.54
N ASN A 62 -5.11 -2.02 14.94
CA ASN A 62 -4.16 -1.44 14.02
C ASN A 62 -3.20 -2.45 13.40
N ARG A 63 -3.34 -3.75 13.69
CA ARG A 63 -2.55 -4.79 13.01
C ARG A 63 -2.95 -4.89 11.55
N ILE A 64 -1.94 -4.88 10.69
CA ILE A 64 -2.10 -4.87 9.24
C ILE A 64 -1.08 -5.81 8.59
N GLY A 65 -1.48 -6.42 7.48
CA GLY A 65 -0.59 -7.18 6.60
C GLY A 65 -0.61 -6.61 5.19
N LEU A 66 0.55 -6.50 4.53
CA LEU A 66 0.67 -6.16 3.12
C LEU A 66 1.34 -7.33 2.41
N LEU A 67 0.66 -7.93 1.43
CA LEU A 67 1.23 -8.97 0.59
C LEU A 67 1.55 -8.39 -0.78
N PHE A 68 2.79 -8.54 -1.22
CA PHE A 68 3.24 -8.23 -2.58
C PHE A 68 3.36 -9.57 -3.32
N SER A 69 2.39 -9.86 -4.18
CA SER A 69 2.30 -11.16 -4.86
C SER A 69 2.08 -11.08 -6.37
N ASP A 70 1.59 -9.95 -6.88
CA ASP A 70 1.45 -9.66 -8.31
C ASP A 70 2.49 -8.62 -8.73
N PHE A 71 3.37 -9.01 -9.64
CA PHE A 71 4.50 -8.20 -10.12
C PHE A 71 4.25 -7.60 -11.50
N THR A 72 3.01 -7.64 -11.99
CA THR A 72 2.64 -7.10 -13.30
C THR A 72 3.07 -5.63 -13.40
N GLY A 73 3.86 -5.30 -14.42
CA GLY A 73 4.35 -3.94 -14.66
C GLY A 73 5.53 -3.48 -13.79
N SER A 74 6.06 -4.32 -12.89
CA SER A 74 7.22 -3.97 -12.04
C SER A 74 8.57 -4.06 -12.74
N GLY A 75 8.65 -4.82 -13.85
CA GLY A 75 9.92 -5.13 -14.52
C GLY A 75 10.83 -6.11 -13.76
N LEU A 76 10.37 -6.68 -12.63
CA LEU A 76 11.10 -7.67 -11.86
C LEU A 76 11.08 -9.04 -12.57
N VAL A 77 12.20 -9.76 -12.51
CA VAL A 77 12.33 -11.12 -13.06
C VAL A 77 12.41 -12.12 -11.91
N ASN A 78 11.37 -12.94 -11.75
CA ASN A 78 11.24 -13.94 -10.70
C ASN A 78 11.50 -13.42 -9.26
N PRO A 79 10.92 -12.27 -8.84
CA PRO A 79 11.10 -11.79 -7.47
C PRO A 79 10.38 -12.71 -6.45
N PRO A 80 10.80 -12.69 -5.17
CA PRO A 80 10.06 -13.37 -4.11
C PRO A 80 8.73 -12.66 -3.85
N GLN A 81 7.69 -13.42 -3.47
CA GLN A 81 6.51 -12.81 -2.85
C GLN A 81 6.89 -12.33 -1.46
N VAL A 82 6.40 -11.16 -1.05
CA VAL A 82 6.79 -10.55 0.22
C VAL A 82 5.56 -10.27 1.07
N LEU A 83 5.54 -10.79 2.28
CA LEU A 83 4.53 -10.49 3.29
C LEU A 83 5.13 -9.57 4.35
N VAL A 84 4.59 -8.36 4.43
CA VAL A 84 4.85 -7.41 5.51
C VAL A 84 3.76 -7.56 6.56
N GLN A 85 4.14 -7.66 7.83
CA GLN A 85 3.23 -7.57 8.97
C GLN A 85 3.68 -6.41 9.84
N GLY A 86 2.74 -5.54 10.21
CA GLY A 86 3.07 -4.34 10.96
C GLY A 86 1.87 -3.69 11.61
N ARG A 87 2.01 -2.39 11.88
CA ARG A 87 0.96 -1.55 12.46
C ARG A 87 0.65 -0.37 11.57
N ALA A 88 -0.63 -0.05 11.49
CA ALA A 88 -1.11 1.14 10.82
C ALA A 88 -1.25 2.32 11.80
N THR A 89 -0.90 3.50 11.34
CA THR A 89 -1.29 4.79 11.91
C THR A 89 -2.26 5.46 10.96
N VAL A 90 -3.42 5.84 11.49
CA VAL A 90 -4.51 6.49 10.74
C VAL A 90 -4.81 7.82 11.44
N PRO A 91 -4.26 8.95 10.94
CA PRO A 91 -4.58 10.26 11.47
C PRO A 91 -6.06 10.60 11.28
N ASP A 92 -6.62 11.39 12.19
CA ASP A 92 -7.97 11.96 12.07
C ASP A 92 -7.97 13.22 11.17
N GLU A 93 -7.27 13.13 10.03
CA GLU A 93 -7.11 14.20 9.06
C GLU A 93 -7.70 13.81 7.71
N LEU A 94 -8.56 14.67 7.16
CA LEU A 94 -9.15 14.51 5.83
C LEU A 94 -8.33 15.30 4.82
N LEU A 95 -7.83 14.60 3.81
CA LEU A 95 -6.97 15.14 2.78
C LEU A 95 -7.65 15.10 1.41
N THR A 96 -7.05 15.77 0.43
CA THR A 96 -7.46 15.70 -0.98
C THR A 96 -6.24 15.34 -1.84
N ILE A 97 -6.05 15.99 -2.99
CA ILE A 97 -4.75 16.01 -3.65
C ILE A 97 -3.76 16.81 -2.79
N GLU A 98 -4.23 17.95 -2.26
CA GLU A 98 -3.48 18.74 -1.28
C GLU A 98 -3.29 17.92 0.00
N GLY A 99 -2.05 17.86 0.47
CA GLY A 99 -1.59 17.04 1.60
C GLY A 99 -1.21 15.59 1.26
N LEU A 100 -1.34 15.18 0.00
CA LEU A 100 -0.93 13.86 -0.51
C LEU A 100 -0.04 13.97 -1.77
N GLU A 101 0.65 15.10 -1.93
CA GLU A 101 1.45 15.43 -3.12
C GLU A 101 2.51 14.36 -3.39
N ASP A 102 3.19 13.89 -2.34
CA ASP A 102 4.19 12.82 -2.42
C ASP A 102 3.61 11.53 -3.01
N PHE A 103 2.43 11.15 -2.54
CA PHE A 103 1.73 9.96 -3.01
C PHE A 103 1.23 10.11 -4.45
N TRP A 104 0.69 11.27 -4.81
CA TRP A 104 0.22 11.51 -6.18
C TRP A 104 1.37 11.59 -7.18
N ASP A 105 2.47 12.25 -6.83
CA ASP A 105 3.70 12.25 -7.63
C ASP A 105 4.23 10.82 -7.86
N PHE A 106 4.23 9.99 -6.80
CA PHE A 106 4.58 8.58 -6.89
C PHE A 106 3.70 7.81 -7.89
N ILE A 107 2.39 8.04 -7.83
CA ILE A 107 1.41 7.42 -8.74
C ILE A 107 1.63 7.87 -10.17
N PHE A 108 1.71 9.18 -10.42
CA PHE A 108 1.80 9.74 -11.77
C PHE A 108 3.10 9.36 -12.48
N ARG A 109 4.21 9.22 -11.74
CA ARG A 109 5.47 8.70 -12.31
C ARG A 109 5.36 7.25 -12.77
N ARG A 110 4.56 6.42 -12.09
CA ARG A 110 4.37 4.98 -12.43
C ARG A 110 3.22 4.74 -13.41
N ARG A 111 2.21 5.61 -13.40
CA ARG A 111 1.08 5.63 -14.35
C ARG A 111 0.83 7.07 -14.81
N PRO A 112 1.52 7.52 -15.87
CA PRO A 112 1.32 8.87 -16.41
C PRO A 112 -0.13 9.15 -16.83
N SER A 113 -0.85 8.15 -17.34
CA SER A 113 -2.27 8.31 -17.72
C SER A 113 -3.19 8.65 -16.54
N PHE A 114 -2.78 8.33 -15.30
CA PHE A 114 -3.53 8.75 -14.11
C PHE A 114 -3.42 10.25 -13.87
N ALA A 115 -2.37 10.92 -14.34
CA ALA A 115 -2.29 12.37 -14.23
C ALA A 115 -3.47 13.00 -14.97
N ASP A 116 -3.76 12.57 -16.20
CA ASP A 116 -4.90 13.07 -16.98
C ASP A 116 -6.25 12.70 -16.36
N GLU A 117 -6.36 11.49 -15.79
CA GLU A 117 -7.59 10.96 -15.20
C GLU A 117 -7.93 11.61 -13.84
N TYR A 118 -6.91 12.07 -13.10
CA TYR A 118 -7.05 12.76 -11.81
C TYR A 118 -6.79 14.27 -11.90
N ALA A 119 -6.44 14.81 -13.08
CA ALA A 119 -6.35 16.24 -13.37
C ALA A 119 -7.74 16.88 -13.50
N LEU A 120 -8.54 16.71 -12.45
CA LEU A 120 -9.77 17.47 -12.28
C LEU A 120 -9.39 18.85 -11.74
N ASP A 121 -9.85 19.91 -12.39
CA ASP A 121 -9.74 21.24 -11.82
C ASP A 121 -10.58 21.37 -10.54
N THR A 122 -10.33 22.42 -9.76
CA THR A 122 -11.00 22.63 -8.46
C THR A 122 -12.53 22.69 -8.59
N GLU A 123 -13.05 23.22 -9.71
CA GLU A 123 -14.49 23.35 -9.93
C GLU A 123 -15.12 21.98 -10.22
N GLN A 124 -14.47 21.14 -11.02
CA GLN A 124 -14.87 19.76 -11.28
C GLN A 124 -14.81 18.90 -10.01
N GLN A 125 -13.79 19.08 -9.17
CA GLN A 125 -13.70 18.38 -7.89
C GLN A 125 -14.85 18.76 -6.94
N GLN A 126 -15.27 20.03 -6.92
CA GLN A 126 -16.40 20.49 -6.11
C GLN A 126 -17.75 19.92 -6.55
N GLN A 127 -17.87 19.50 -7.81
CA GLN A 127 -19.08 18.88 -8.35
C GLN A 127 -19.18 17.38 -8.04
N LEU A 128 -18.06 16.74 -7.65
CA LEU A 128 -18.06 15.34 -7.26
C LEU A 128 -18.57 15.15 -5.83
N HIS A 129 -19.20 14.00 -5.58
CA HIS A 129 -19.56 13.63 -4.21
C HIS A 129 -18.30 13.66 -3.33
N PRO A 130 -18.29 14.35 -2.17
CA PRO A 130 -17.08 14.54 -1.38
C PRO A 130 -16.36 13.24 -1.01
N GLY A 131 -17.12 12.15 -0.83
CA GLY A 131 -16.57 10.82 -0.59
C GLY A 131 -15.68 10.25 -1.72
N LEU A 132 -15.78 10.79 -2.93
CA LEU A 132 -14.97 10.45 -4.10
C LEU A 132 -13.67 11.26 -4.18
N VAL A 133 -13.58 12.40 -3.48
CA VAL A 133 -12.41 13.30 -3.52
C VAL A 133 -11.62 13.21 -2.22
N TRP A 134 -12.29 13.14 -1.07
CA TRP A 134 -11.64 13.06 0.23
C TRP A 134 -10.89 11.74 0.42
N ARG A 135 -9.70 11.86 1.01
CA ARG A 135 -8.74 10.80 1.21
C ARG A 135 -8.26 10.81 2.66
N ILE A 136 -7.83 9.63 3.12
CA ILE A 136 -7.13 9.46 4.40
C ILE A 136 -5.81 8.75 4.10
N ARG A 137 -4.73 9.31 4.65
CA ARG A 137 -3.39 8.73 4.65
C ARG A 137 -3.33 7.63 5.70
N VAL A 138 -2.84 6.46 5.32
CA VAL A 138 -2.57 5.35 6.24
C VAL A 138 -1.10 5.04 6.16
N THR A 139 -0.38 5.24 7.25
CA THR A 139 1.04 4.92 7.36
C THR A 139 1.18 3.54 7.98
N VAL A 140 2.01 2.67 7.41
CA VAL A 140 2.26 1.32 7.90
C VAL A 140 3.72 1.18 8.28
N THR A 141 3.98 0.98 9.56
CA THR A 141 5.31 0.67 10.09
C THR A 141 5.49 -0.86 10.11
N PRO A 142 6.43 -1.43 9.33
CA PRO A 142 6.73 -2.86 9.32
C PRO A 142 7.28 -3.33 10.68
N GLU A 143 6.78 -4.46 11.19
CA GLU A 143 7.33 -5.14 12.37
C GLU A 143 8.03 -6.45 12.00
N ARG A 144 7.54 -7.13 10.96
CA ARG A 144 8.06 -8.39 10.43
C ARG A 144 7.93 -8.43 8.93
N VAL A 145 8.95 -8.90 8.24
CA VAL A 145 8.93 -9.10 6.80
C VAL A 145 9.30 -10.54 6.48
N TRP A 146 8.51 -11.15 5.61
CA TRP A 146 8.69 -12.52 5.17
C TRP A 146 8.81 -12.59 3.66
N ALA A 147 9.72 -13.42 3.16
CA ALA A 147 9.88 -13.70 1.74
C ALA A 147 9.49 -15.15 1.45
N PHE A 148 8.68 -15.36 0.41
CA PHE A 148 8.38 -16.68 -0.13
C PHE A 148 9.43 -17.01 -1.20
N ARG A 149 10.39 -17.85 -0.86
CA ARG A 149 11.48 -18.26 -1.76
C ARG A 149 11.19 -19.64 -2.34
N ARG A 150 11.44 -19.80 -3.64
CA ARG A 150 11.42 -21.11 -4.29
C ARG A 150 12.81 -21.74 -4.18
N ASP A 151 12.88 -22.98 -3.73
CA ASP A 151 14.11 -23.76 -3.86
C ASP A 151 14.29 -24.31 -5.29
N GLY A 152 15.44 -24.94 -5.54
CA GLY A 152 15.75 -25.55 -6.84
C GLY A 152 14.82 -26.72 -7.23
N ALA A 153 14.00 -27.23 -6.30
CA ALA A 153 12.99 -28.24 -6.55
C ALA A 153 11.59 -27.63 -6.82
N GLY A 154 11.44 -26.30 -6.70
CA GLY A 154 10.21 -25.56 -6.94
C GLY A 154 9.30 -25.42 -5.71
N THR A 155 9.71 -25.94 -4.54
CA THR A 155 8.97 -25.79 -3.28
C THR A 155 9.11 -24.36 -2.76
N GLN A 156 7.99 -23.75 -2.35
CA GLN A 156 7.99 -22.43 -1.72
C GLN A 156 8.18 -22.56 -0.21
N ASN A 157 9.19 -21.87 0.31
CA ASN A 157 9.49 -21.75 1.73
C ASN A 157 9.26 -20.30 2.18
N LEU A 158 8.68 -20.14 3.36
CA LEU A 158 8.48 -18.84 3.99
C LEU A 158 9.64 -18.56 4.94
N GLU A 159 10.40 -17.51 4.67
CA GLU A 159 11.56 -17.11 5.47
C GLU A 159 11.35 -15.71 6.04
N ARG A 160 11.68 -15.52 7.33
CA ARG A 160 11.68 -14.19 7.93
C ARG A 160 12.96 -13.46 7.55
N VAL A 161 12.83 -12.29 6.94
CA VAL A 161 13.95 -11.48 6.46
C VAL A 161 14.14 -10.19 7.26
N ALA A 162 13.16 -9.82 8.10
CA ALA A 162 13.27 -8.81 9.16
C ALA A 162 12.19 -8.99 10.24
#